data_AF-A0A3B9YIZ5-F1
#
_entry.id   AF-A0A3B9YIZ5-F1
#
_cell.length_a   1.000
_cell.length_b   1.000
_cell.length_c   1.000
_cell.angle_alpha   90.00
_cell.angle_beta   90.00
_cell.angle_gamma   90.00
#
_symmetry.space_group_name_H-M   'P 1'
#
loop_
_entity.id
_entity.type
_entity.pdbx_description
1 polymer ?
#
loop_
_entity_poly.entity_id
_entity_poly.type
_entity_poly.pdbx_seq_one_letter_code
_entity_poly.pdbx_strand_id
1 'polypeptide(L)'
;MNLAAYRKLISAKRYARLSATLARAKAEEMALSWTRLKPLEKLVLFKLMDAEPALALYQALPFEEKYFLLLGHPTDSVAPMIEGLSPGVRRLFCRKPSGFYDRMLKLLVGAEIQLPLSYDRN
;
A
#
# COMPACT_ATOMS: atom_id res chain seq x y z
N MET A 1 -10.23 9.64 -5.53
CA MET A 1 -9.05 10.06 -4.72
C MET A 1 -8.49 11.41 -5.21
N ASN A 2 -8.16 12.34 -4.30
CA ASN A 2 -7.51 13.62 -4.65
C ASN A 2 -5.97 13.50 -4.58
N LEU A 3 -5.36 13.10 -5.71
CA LEU A 3 -3.92 12.87 -5.83
C LEU A 3 -3.07 14.10 -5.48
N ALA A 4 -3.50 15.29 -5.89
CA ALA A 4 -2.76 16.53 -5.64
C ALA A 4 -2.67 16.84 -4.14
N ALA A 5 -3.78 16.63 -3.40
CA ALA A 5 -3.80 16.79 -1.96
C ALA A 5 -2.84 15.79 -1.26
N TYR A 6 -2.80 14.53 -1.70
CA TYR A 6 -1.92 13.52 -1.11
C TYR A 6 -0.45 13.85 -1.35
N ARG A 7 -0.09 14.24 -2.58
CA ARG A 7 1.28 14.68 -2.91
C ARG A 7 1.72 15.90 -2.10
N LYS A 8 0.81 16.86 -1.88
CA LYS A 8 1.07 18.02 -1.02
C LYS A 8 1.32 17.60 0.44
N LEU A 9 0.57 16.64 0.97
CA LEU A 9 0.78 16.13 2.33
C LEU A 9 2.09 15.33 2.46
N ILE A 10 2.42 14.51 1.46
CA ILE A 10 3.68 13.73 1.42
C ILE A 10 4.89 14.67 1.38
N SER A 11 4.90 15.63 0.45
CA SER A 11 6.01 16.61 0.33
C SER A 11 6.18 17.47 1.58
N ALA A 12 5.09 17.87 2.22
CA ALA A 12 5.12 18.60 3.48
C ALA A 12 5.37 17.72 4.72
N LYS A 13 5.64 16.40 4.54
CA LYS A 13 5.83 15.40 5.60
C LYS A 13 4.70 15.39 6.65
N ARG A 14 3.47 15.73 6.24
CA ARG A 14 2.29 15.82 7.12
C ARG A 14 1.59 14.46 7.27
N TYR A 15 2.34 13.43 7.66
CA TYR A 15 1.87 12.04 7.66
C TYR A 15 0.72 11.73 8.63
N ALA A 16 0.62 12.46 9.75
CA ALA A 16 -0.51 12.30 10.66
C ALA A 16 -1.84 12.71 10.00
N ARG A 17 -1.85 13.83 9.27
CA ARG A 17 -3.03 14.28 8.50
C ARG A 17 -3.32 13.35 7.33
N LEU A 18 -2.26 12.84 6.68
CA LEU A 18 -2.41 11.89 5.58
C LEU A 18 -3.05 10.57 6.06
N SER A 19 -2.56 10.01 7.17
CA SER A 19 -3.14 8.80 7.79
C SER A 19 -4.62 9.01 8.16
N ALA A 20 -4.97 10.14 8.78
CA ALA A 20 -6.36 10.47 9.09
C ALA A 20 -7.26 10.61 7.85
N THR A 21 -6.69 11.07 6.72
CA THR A 21 -7.41 11.17 5.45
C THR A 21 -7.62 9.80 4.83
N LEU A 22 -6.61 8.92 4.90
CA LEU A 22 -6.66 7.55 4.39
C LEU A 22 -7.64 6.66 5.16
N ALA A 23 -7.82 6.89 6.47
CA ALA A 23 -8.80 6.18 7.28
C ALA A 23 -10.25 6.33 6.78
N ARG A 24 -10.54 7.37 5.99
CA ARG A 24 -11.86 7.66 5.41
C ARG A 24 -11.96 7.29 3.93
N ALA A 25 -10.85 6.86 3.32
CA ALA A 25 -10.81 6.60 1.89
C ALA A 25 -11.39 5.20 1.58
N LYS A 26 -12.21 5.12 0.54
CA LYS A 26 -12.75 3.84 0.05
C LYS A 26 -11.72 3.15 -0.85
N ALA A 27 -11.52 1.86 -0.63
CA ALA A 27 -10.56 1.03 -1.37
C ALA A 27 -10.77 1.11 -2.90
N GLU A 28 -12.02 0.99 -3.35
CA GLU A 28 -12.39 1.05 -4.78
C GLU A 28 -11.99 2.37 -5.43
N GLU A 29 -12.32 3.50 -4.79
CA GLU A 29 -11.98 4.83 -5.29
C GLU A 29 -10.46 5.08 -5.35
N MET A 30 -9.72 4.46 -4.43
CA MET A 30 -8.25 4.53 -4.41
C MET A 30 -7.65 3.67 -5.53
N ALA A 31 -8.15 2.45 -5.72
CA ALA A 31 -7.68 1.52 -6.75
C ALA A 31 -7.75 2.14 -8.16
N LEU A 32 -8.85 2.85 -8.48
CA LEU A 32 -9.05 3.51 -9.79
C LEU A 32 -7.95 4.49 -10.20
N SER A 33 -7.22 5.06 -9.24
CA SER A 33 -6.18 6.06 -9.51
C SER A 33 -4.82 5.68 -8.92
N TRP A 34 -4.68 4.43 -8.47
CA TRP A 34 -3.47 3.93 -7.81
C TRP A 34 -2.27 3.90 -8.75
N THR A 35 -2.49 3.49 -10.00
CA THR A 35 -1.45 3.42 -11.05
C THR A 35 -0.84 4.78 -11.39
N ARG A 36 -1.52 5.89 -11.07
CA ARG A 36 -1.04 7.26 -11.30
C ARG A 36 -0.08 7.77 -10.22
N LEU A 37 0.09 7.02 -9.12
CA LEU A 37 1.02 7.34 -8.05
C LEU A 37 2.44 6.93 -8.41
N LYS A 38 3.43 7.68 -7.93
CA LYS A 38 4.85 7.26 -8.02
C LYS A 38 5.12 6.10 -7.07
N PRO A 39 6.13 5.24 -7.32
CA PRO A 39 6.43 4.09 -6.47
C PRO A 39 6.54 4.43 -4.98
N LEU A 40 7.28 5.48 -4.63
CA LEU A 40 7.44 5.91 -3.24
C LEU A 40 6.15 6.47 -2.63
N GLU A 41 5.31 7.13 -3.44
CA GLU A 41 3.99 7.62 -3.01
C GLU A 41 3.08 6.45 -2.64
N LYS A 42 3.07 5.38 -3.46
CA LYS A 42 2.29 4.15 -3.20
C LYS A 42 2.68 3.52 -1.87
N LEU A 43 3.99 3.35 -1.63
CA LEU A 43 4.50 2.74 -0.40
C LEU A 43 4.15 3.57 0.84
N VAL A 44 4.31 4.90 0.76
CA VAL A 44 3.95 5.80 1.86
C VAL A 44 2.46 5.72 2.18
N LEU A 45 1.60 5.79 1.16
CA LEU A 45 0.15 5.72 1.36
C LEU A 45 -0.26 4.37 1.96
N PHE A 46 0.21 3.27 1.37
CA PHE A 46 -0.15 1.92 1.80
C PHE A 46 0.29 1.62 3.25
N LYS A 47 1.48 2.06 3.65
CA LYS A 47 2.01 1.89 5.01
C LYS A 47 1.28 2.74 6.05
N LEU A 48 0.73 3.89 5.66
CA LEU A 48 -0.01 4.79 6.55
C LEU A 48 -1.49 4.42 6.73
N MET A 49 -2.03 3.56 5.88
CA MET A 49 -3.37 2.99 6.06
C MET A 49 -3.40 2.06 7.28
N ASP A 50 -4.58 1.86 7.85
CA ASP A 50 -4.76 0.78 8.83
C ASP A 50 -4.77 -0.59 8.13
N ALA A 51 -4.73 -1.69 8.90
CA ALA A 51 -4.59 -3.03 8.33
C ALA A 51 -5.76 -3.40 7.41
N GLU A 52 -7.00 -3.34 7.89
CA GLU A 52 -8.16 -3.76 7.10
C GLU A 52 -8.38 -2.91 5.84
N PRO A 53 -8.35 -1.55 5.90
CA PRO A 53 -8.44 -0.74 4.68
C PRO A 53 -7.31 -1.01 3.69
N ALA A 54 -6.09 -1.26 4.17
CA ALA A 54 -4.96 -1.59 3.29
C ALA A 54 -5.16 -2.93 2.59
N LEU A 55 -5.69 -3.95 3.28
CA LEU A 55 -5.99 -5.24 2.64
C LEU A 55 -7.15 -5.16 1.66
N ALA A 56 -8.19 -4.40 1.97
CA ALA A 56 -9.28 -4.15 1.04
C ALA A 56 -8.78 -3.46 -0.25
N LEU A 57 -7.92 -2.44 -0.11
CA LEU A 57 -7.25 -1.84 -1.25
C LEU A 57 -6.37 -2.86 -1.99
N TYR A 58 -5.51 -3.58 -1.27
CA TYR A 58 -4.62 -4.57 -1.83
C TYR A 58 -5.36 -5.60 -2.68
N GLN A 59 -6.51 -6.09 -2.20
CA GLN A 59 -7.33 -7.06 -2.92
C GLN A 59 -7.90 -6.51 -4.24
N ALA A 60 -8.27 -5.22 -4.25
CA ALA A 60 -8.81 -4.51 -5.42
C ALA A 60 -7.75 -4.12 -6.46
N LEU A 61 -6.46 -4.29 -6.17
CA LEU A 61 -5.37 -3.95 -7.08
C LEU A 61 -5.05 -5.09 -8.07
N PRO A 62 -4.52 -4.74 -9.25
CA PRO A 62 -3.98 -5.73 -10.19
C PRO A 62 -2.72 -6.42 -9.61
N PHE A 63 -2.32 -7.53 -10.22
CA PHE A 63 -1.23 -8.38 -9.73
C PHE A 63 0.09 -7.62 -9.57
N GLU A 64 0.47 -6.80 -10.54
CA GLU A 64 1.74 -6.07 -10.55
C GLU A 64 1.84 -5.11 -9.37
N GLU A 65 0.72 -4.46 -9.02
CA GLU A 65 0.63 -3.54 -7.89
C GLU A 65 0.65 -4.31 -6.56
N LYS A 66 -0.03 -5.46 -6.49
CA LYS A 66 0.04 -6.37 -5.32
C LYS A 66 1.48 -6.82 -5.07
N TYR A 67 2.14 -7.32 -6.12
CA TYR A 67 3.52 -7.77 -6.06
C TYR A 67 4.46 -6.65 -5.61
N PHE A 68 4.33 -5.46 -6.19
CA PHE A 68 5.11 -4.28 -5.80
C PHE A 68 4.95 -3.93 -4.31
N LEU A 69 3.71 -3.91 -3.80
CA LEU A 69 3.45 -3.59 -2.40
C LEU A 69 3.92 -4.67 -1.43
N LEU A 70 3.89 -5.94 -1.85
CA LEU A 70 4.43 -7.05 -1.07
C LEU A 70 5.95 -6.90 -0.91
N LEU A 71 6.67 -6.66 -2.00
CA LEU A 71 8.14 -6.43 -1.95
C LEU A 71 8.50 -5.17 -1.16
N GLY A 72 7.66 -4.14 -1.22
CA GLY A 72 7.82 -2.91 -0.46
C GLY A 72 7.35 -3.00 1.00
N HIS A 73 6.94 -4.16 1.50
CA HIS A 73 6.43 -4.33 2.87
C HIS A 73 7.44 -3.93 3.96
N PRO A 74 8.75 -4.25 3.88
CA PRO A 74 9.74 -3.85 4.88
C PRO A 74 9.79 -2.33 5.08
N THR A 75 9.97 -1.84 6.31
CA THR A 75 9.97 -0.41 6.62
C THR A 75 11.04 0.38 5.88
N ASP A 76 12.18 -0.26 5.59
CA ASP A 76 13.32 0.36 4.90
C ASP A 76 12.99 0.78 3.46
N SER A 77 11.92 0.22 2.86
CA SER A 77 11.44 0.63 1.53
C SER A 77 10.98 2.10 1.45
N VAL A 78 10.75 2.73 2.61
CA VAL A 78 10.41 4.16 2.73
C VAL A 78 11.41 4.93 3.58
N ALA A 79 12.62 4.39 3.82
CA ALA A 79 13.65 5.03 4.65
C ALA A 79 13.86 6.53 4.34
N PRO A 80 14.00 6.96 3.05
CA PRO A 80 14.18 8.38 2.72
C PRO A 80 13.02 9.29 3.17
N MET A 81 11.83 8.73 3.34
CA MET A 81 10.61 9.48 3.70
C MET A 81 10.43 9.61 5.20
N ILE A 82 11.00 8.69 5.97
CA ILE A 82 10.87 8.62 7.43
C ILE A 82 12.12 9.11 8.18
N GLU A 83 13.23 9.28 7.46
CA GLU A 83 14.44 9.88 7.99
C GLU A 83 14.18 11.31 8.51
N GLY A 84 14.78 11.63 9.67
CA GLY A 84 14.56 12.89 10.38
C GLY A 84 13.17 13.08 11.01
N LEU A 85 12.22 12.15 10.84
CA LEU A 85 10.93 12.24 11.54
C LEU A 85 11.04 11.89 13.02
N SER A 86 10.17 12.50 13.83
CA SER A 86 10.06 12.15 15.25
C SER A 86 9.58 10.70 15.42
N PRO A 87 9.96 10.01 16.52
CA PRO A 87 9.56 8.64 16.79
C PRO A 87 8.03 8.42 16.72
N GLY A 88 7.24 9.40 17.18
CA GLY A 88 5.78 9.33 17.14
C GLY A 88 5.21 9.25 15.71
N VAL A 89 5.83 9.97 14.77
CA VAL A 89 5.42 9.94 13.35
C VAL A 89 5.94 8.69 12.67
N ARG A 90 7.17 8.24 12.97
CA ARG A 90 7.71 6.97 12.43
C ARG A 90 6.84 5.78 12.78
N ARG A 91 6.29 5.73 14.00
CA ARG A 91 5.37 4.68 14.43
C ARG A 91 4.13 4.54 13.55
N LEU A 92 3.73 5.58 12.79
CA LEU A 92 2.62 5.48 11.83
C LEU A 92 2.89 4.44 10.73
N PHE A 93 4.15 4.25 10.34
CA PHE A 93 4.54 3.35 9.25
C PHE A 93 4.72 1.89 9.68
N CYS A 94 4.75 1.63 10.99
CA CYS A 94 5.04 0.30 11.57
C CYS A 94 3.81 -0.34 12.24
N ARG A 95 2.59 0.14 11.96
CA ARG A 95 1.38 -0.25 12.71
C ARG A 95 0.75 -1.58 12.31
N LYS A 96 1.28 -2.27 11.30
CA LYS A 96 0.65 -3.50 10.81
C LYS A 96 0.79 -4.62 11.85
N PRO A 97 -0.28 -5.40 12.10
CA PRO A 97 -0.23 -6.52 13.03
C PRO A 97 0.69 -7.63 12.50
N SER A 98 1.14 -8.51 13.41
CA SER A 98 1.78 -9.77 13.02
C SER A 98 0.87 -10.57 12.07
N GLY A 99 1.46 -11.22 11.06
CA GLY A 99 0.72 -11.97 10.04
C GLY A 99 0.07 -11.12 8.94
N PHE A 100 0.20 -9.79 8.96
CA PHE A 100 -0.29 -8.94 7.86
C PHE A 100 0.39 -9.29 6.52
N TYR A 101 1.70 -9.52 6.55
CA TYR A 101 2.47 -9.97 5.39
C TYR A 101 1.93 -11.30 4.84
N ASP A 102 1.65 -12.28 5.71
CA ASP A 102 1.12 -13.58 5.30
C ASP A 102 -0.25 -13.46 4.62
N ARG A 103 -1.09 -12.53 5.09
CA ARG A 103 -2.38 -12.22 4.43
C ARG A 103 -2.16 -11.63 3.04
N MET A 104 -1.21 -10.71 2.87
CA MET A 104 -0.86 -10.17 1.55
C MET A 104 -0.33 -11.25 0.61
N LEU A 105 0.54 -12.13 1.11
CA LEU A 105 1.11 -13.24 0.35
C LEU A 105 0.01 -14.21 -0.11
N LYS A 106 -0.89 -14.61 0.79
CA LYS A 106 -2.05 -15.47 0.47
C LYS A 106 -2.93 -14.86 -0.62
N LEU A 107 -3.20 -13.55 -0.56
CA LEU A 107 -3.98 -12.84 -1.57
C LEU A 107 -3.26 -12.73 -2.92
N LEU A 108 -1.93 -12.67 -2.93
CA LEU A 108 -1.15 -12.68 -4.16
C LEU A 108 -1.18 -14.06 -4.82
N VAL A 109 -0.85 -15.12 -4.07
CA VAL A 109 -0.83 -16.51 -4.57
C VAL A 109 -2.23 -16.99 -4.96
N GLY A 110 -3.24 -16.65 -4.17
CA GLY A 110 -4.64 -16.98 -4.49
C GLY A 110 -5.16 -16.28 -5.76
N ALA A 111 -4.57 -15.14 -6.16
CA ALA A 111 -4.89 -14.50 -7.43
C ALA A 111 -4.23 -15.21 -8.63
N GLU A 112 -3.12 -15.92 -8.42
CA GLU A 112 -2.38 -16.64 -9.46
C GLU A 112 -3.00 -18.01 -9.79
N ILE A 113 -3.67 -18.66 -8.83
CA ILE A 113 -4.33 -19.97 -9.02
C ILE A 113 -5.60 -19.86 -9.91
N GLN A 114 -6.03 -18.66 -10.30
CA GLN A 114 -7.10 -18.43 -11.28
C GLN A 114 -6.61 -18.26 -12.72
N LEU A 115 -5.38 -18.68 -13.05
CA LEU A 115 -4.95 -18.79 -14.45
C LEU A 115 -5.57 -20.05 -15.08
N PRO A 116 -6.25 -19.96 -16.25
CA PRO A 116 -6.58 -21.14 -17.01
C PRO A 116 -5.25 -21.75 -17.48
N LEU A 117 -4.77 -22.76 -16.76
CA LEU A 117 -3.65 -23.58 -17.19
C LEU A 117 -4.11 -24.49 -18.35
N SER A 118 -4.37 -23.91 -19.51
CA SER A 118 -4.29 -24.63 -20.77
C SER A 118 -2.83 -24.62 -21.21
N TYR A 119 -2.01 -25.45 -20.56
CA TYR A 119 -0.76 -25.91 -21.16
C TYR A 119 -1.11 -27.12 -22.02
N ASP A 120 -1.45 -26.86 -23.28
CA ASP A 120 -1.35 -27.88 -24.32
C ASP A 120 0.14 -28.18 -24.51
N ARG A 121 0.53 -29.38 -24.05
CA ARG A 121 1.81 -29.98 -24.41
C ARG A 121 1.64 -30.59 -25.79
N ASN A 122 2.23 -29.97 -26.81
CA ASN A 122 2.65 -30.64 -28.03
C ASN A 122 4.11 -31.08 -27.88
#